data_AF-A0A938M776-F1
#
_entry.id   AF-A0A938M776-F1
#
_cell.length_a   1.000
_cell.length_b   1.000
_cell.length_c   1.000
_cell.angle_alpha   90.00
_cell.angle_beta   90.00
_cell.angle_gamma   90.00
#
_symmetry.space_group_name_H-M   'P 1'
#
loop_
_entity.id
_entity.type
_entity.pdbx_description
1 polymer ?
#
loop_
_entity_poly.entity_id
_entity_poly.type
_entity_poly.pdbx_seq_one_letter_code
_entity_poly.pdbx_strand_id
1 'polypeptide(L)' 'MNDRLYRSLYRIRRVEEEVARVYPTDKIKSPVHLSIGQEAVSVGVCEALRPTDVVFGTYR' A
#
# COMPACT_ATOMS: atom_id res chain seq x y z
N MET A 1 -7.21 -18.82 8.29
CA MET A 1 -6.55 -17.86 7.36
C MET A 1 -6.07 -16.68 8.19
N ASN A 2 -4.84 -16.20 7.96
CA ASN A 2 -4.17 -15.25 8.85
C ASN A 2 -4.83 -13.85 8.75
N ASP A 3 -5.87 -13.60 9.57
CA ASP A 3 -6.78 -12.45 9.49
C ASP A 3 -6.04 -11.10 9.45
N ARG A 4 -4.93 -10.97 10.19
CA ARG A 4 -4.10 -9.76 10.20
C ARG A 4 -3.47 -9.47 8.83
N LEU A 5 -2.91 -10.47 8.16
CA LEU A 5 -2.28 -10.28 6.85
C LEU A 5 -3.31 -9.89 5.80
N TYR A 6 -4.45 -10.59 5.79
CA TYR A 6 -5.54 -10.27 4.88
C TYR A 6 -6.06 -8.84 5.09
N ARG A 7 -6.24 -8.41 6.33
CA ARG A 7 -6.64 -7.01 6.64
C ARG A 7 -5.62 -6.00 6.15
N SER A 8 -4.31 -6.27 6.30
CA SER A 8 -3.27 -5.36 5.81
C SER A 8 -3.28 -5.27 4.28
N LEU A 9 -3.38 -6.40 3.58
CA LEU A 9 -3.50 -6.44 2.11
C LEU A 9 -4.75 -5.67 1.64
N TYR A 10 -5.89 -5.95 2.26
CA TYR A 10 -7.16 -5.30 1.94
C TYR A 10 -7.11 -3.79 2.20
N ARG A 11 -6.47 -3.36 3.30
CA ARG A 11 -6.32 -1.94 3.62
C ARG A 11 -5.51 -1.20 2.56
N ILE A 12 -4.37 -1.74 2.13
CA ILE A 12 -3.56 -1.13 1.07
C ILE A 12 -4.38 -1.02 -0.22
N ARG A 13 -5.01 -2.12 -0.64
CA ARG A 13 -5.88 -2.14 -1.83
C ARG A 13 -6.96 -1.05 -1.78
N ARG A 14 -7.71 -0.98 -0.68
CA ARG A 14 -8.81 -0.02 -0.55
C ARG A 14 -8.35 1.41 -0.57
N VAL A 15 -7.23 1.74 0.09
CA VAL A 15 -6.67 3.09 0.06
C VAL A 15 -6.30 3.47 -1.36
N GLU A 16 -5.61 2.59 -2.08
CA GLU A 16 -5.18 2.90 -3.44
C GLU A 16 -6.34 2.97 -4.45
N GLU A 17 -7.36 2.12 -4.31
CA GLU A 17 -8.60 2.24 -5.09
C GLU A 17 -9.31 3.58 -4.86
N GLU A 18 -9.34 4.07 -3.62
CA GLU A 18 -9.91 5.39 -3.32
C GLU A 18 -9.05 6.53 -3.89
N VAL A 19 -7.71 6.41 -3.83
CA VAL A 19 -6.81 7.37 -4.48
C VAL A 19 -7.05 7.40 -5.98
N ALA A 20 -7.13 6.23 -6.63
CA ALA A 20 -7.44 6.12 -8.06
C ALA A 20 -8.80 6.74 -8.42
N ARG A 21 -9.81 6.53 -7.57
CA ARG A 21 -11.16 7.11 -7.75
C ARG A 21 -11.16 8.63 -7.63
N VAL A 22 -10.36 9.20 -6.73
CA VAL A 22 -10.29 10.65 -6.51
C VAL A 22 -9.37 11.33 -7.52
N TYR A 23 -8.33 10.66 -8.02
CA TYR A 23 -7.36 11.22 -8.95
C TYR A 23 -7.96 11.98 -10.16
N PRO A 24 -8.97 11.47 -10.89
CA PRO A 24 -9.55 12.18 -12.03
C PRO A 24 -10.36 13.44 -11.65
N THR A 25 -10.63 13.67 -10.35
CA THR A 25 -11.37 14.85 -9.88
C THR A 25 -10.52 16.12 -9.77
N ASP A 26 -9.23 16.03 -10.12
CA ASP A 26 -8.26 17.13 -10.00
C ASP A 26 -8.11 17.65 -8.55
N LYS A 27 -8.49 16.84 -7.55
CA LYS A 27 -8.25 17.12 -6.12
C LYS A 27 -6.84 16.73 -5.68
N ILE A 28 -6.19 15.82 -6.41
CA ILE A 28 -4.81 15.41 -6.21
C ILE A 28 -3.98 16.08 -7.31
N LYS A 29 -3.10 17.02 -6.93
CA LYS A 29 -2.40 17.91 -7.88
C LYS A 29 -1.07 17.38 -8.39
N SER A 30 -0.59 16.27 -7.85
CA SER A 30 0.67 15.63 -8.25
C SER A 30 0.43 14.25 -8.83
N PRO A 31 1.33 13.73 -9.68
CA PRO A 31 1.30 12.34 -10.10
C PRO A 31 1.23 11.39 -8.90
N VAL A 32 0.45 10.33 -9.04
CA VAL A 32 0.37 9.24 -8.06
C VAL A 32 0.91 7.95 -8.68
N HIS A 33 1.66 7.19 -7.88
CA HIS A 33 2.13 5.86 -8.27
C HIS A 33 1.45 4.86 -7.35
N LEU A 34 0.61 4.01 -7.94
CA LEU A 34 -0.14 3.00 -7.20
C LEU A 34 0.59 1.66 -7.26
N SER A 35 0.55 0.91 -6.16
CA SER A 35 1.08 -0.44 -6.01
C SER A 35 -0.01 -1.52 -6.09
N ILE A 36 -1.23 -1.20 -6.57
CA ILE A 36 -2.33 -2.16 -6.77
C ILE A 36 -1.82 -3.45 -7.42
N GLY A 37 -2.00 -4.58 -6.73
CA GLY A 37 -1.52 -5.90 -7.14
C GLY A 37 -0.16 -6.31 -6.55
N GLN A 38 0.51 -5.42 -5.82
CA GLN A 38 1.81 -5.63 -5.17
C GLN A 38 1.74 -5.57 -3.64
N GLU A 39 0.54 -5.61 -3.05
CA GLU A 39 0.34 -5.44 -1.61
C GLU A 39 1.08 -6.50 -0.79
N ALA A 40 1.21 -7.71 -1.35
CA ALA A 40 1.91 -8.82 -0.74
C ALA A 40 3.40 -8.54 -0.49
N VAL A 41 4.02 -7.67 -1.29
CA VAL A 41 5.44 -7.29 -1.10
C VAL A 41 5.57 -6.52 0.21
N SER A 42 4.85 -5.41 0.35
CA SER A 42 4.91 -4.56 1.55
C SER A 42 4.45 -5.31 2.81
N VAL A 43 3.35 -6.07 2.72
CA VAL A 43 2.82 -6.83 3.87
C VAL A 43 3.75 -7.97 4.26
N GLY A 44 4.23 -8.75 3.30
CA GLY A 44 5.10 -9.90 3.56
C GLY A 44 6.46 -9.49 4.11
N VAL A 45 7.07 -8.44 3.56
CA VAL A 45 8.35 -7.91 4.06
C VAL A 45 8.19 -7.38 5.48
N CYS A 46 7.23 -6.49 5.71
CA CYS A 46 7.01 -5.91 7.05
C CYS A 46 6.60 -6.94 8.10
N GLU A 47 6.00 -8.06 7.70
CA GLU A 47 5.68 -9.16 8.60
C GLU A 47 6.91 -9.89 9.14
N ALA A 48 7.96 -10.00 8.33
CA ALA A 48 9.20 -10.68 8.69
C ALA A 48 10.20 -9.79 9.43
N LEU A 49 9.99 -8.47 9.43
CA LEU A 49 10.86 -7.49 10.05
C LEU A 49 10.49 -7.22 11.51
N ARG A 50 11.48 -6.79 12.29
CA ARG A 50 11.26 -6.23 13.63
C ARG A 50 10.89 -4.75 13.51
N PRO A 51 10.16 -4.18 14.49
CA PRO A 51 9.83 -2.76 14.50
C PRO A 51 11.03 -1.80 14.47
N THR A 52 12.22 -2.28 14.82
CA THR A 52 13.47 -1.50 14.84
C THR A 52 14.28 -1.60 13.55
N ASP A 53 13.88 -2.47 12.61
CA ASP A 53 14.62 -2.65 11.36
C ASP A 53 14.32 -1.50 10.39
N VAL A 54 15.32 -1.11 9.60
CA VAL A 54 15.23 0.03 8.67
C VAL A 54 14.80 -0.44 7.28
N VAL A 55 13.83 0.26 6.68
CA VAL A 55 13.34 0.00 5.33
C VAL A 55 13.47 1.27 4.48
N PHE A 56 13.90 1.11 3.23
CA PHE A 56 13.93 2.18 2.24
C PHE A 56 12.98 1.83 1.10
N GLY A 57 12.16 2.79 0.69
CA GLY A 57 11.27 2.69 -0.46
C GLY A 57 11.67 3.66 -1.56
N THR A 58 10.98 3.56 -2.69
CA THR A 58 11.01 4.59 -3.73
C THR A 58 9.69 5.35 -3.72
N TYR A 59 9.21 5.84 -4.87
CA TYR A 59 7.99 6.65 -4.99
C TYR A 59 6.71 5.83 -5.19
N ARG A 60 6.78 4.50 -5.08
CA ARG A 60 5.66 3.57 -5.18
C ARG A 60 5.42 2.89 -3.84
#